data_AF-A0A8J2KSL0-F1
#
_entry.id   AF-A0A8J2KSL0-F1
#
_cell.length_a   1.000
_cell.length_b   1.000
_cell.length_c   1.000
_cell.angle_alpha   90.00
_cell.angle_beta   90.00
_cell.angle_gamma   90.00
#
_symmetry.space_group_name_H-M   'P 1'
#
loop_
_entity.id
_entity.type
_entity.pdbx_description
1 polymer ?
#
loop_
_entity_poly.entity_id
_entity_poly.type
_entity_poly.pdbx_seq_one_letter_code
_entity_poly.pdbx_strand_id
1 'polypeptide(L)'
;MSALSILSKNELLGNRVTFRAIVVASLQILVFVQLLNSTGAHVGLTFPPARRYDLDFLDKIRTKAPCGMPKGTLKTSLISGSKFNVTWHLSYPHRVSFST
;
A
#
# COMPACT_ATOMS: atom_id res chain seq x y z
N MET A 1 -7.89 -4.02 -60.06
CA MET A 1 -7.96 -2.94 -59.04
C MET A 1 -8.16 -3.56 -57.65
N SER A 2 -7.32 -4.52 -57.24
CA SER A 2 -7.63 -5.40 -56.09
C SER A 2 -6.46 -5.59 -55.12
N ALA A 3 -5.23 -5.81 -55.61
CA ALA A 3 -4.08 -6.13 -54.76
C ALA A 3 -3.62 -4.96 -53.84
N LEU A 4 -3.57 -3.72 -54.36
CA LEU A 4 -3.16 -2.55 -53.58
C LEU A 4 -4.14 -2.22 -52.43
N SER A 5 -5.44 -2.43 -52.66
CA SER A 5 -6.47 -2.21 -51.63
C SER A 5 -6.41 -3.24 -50.50
N ILE A 6 -5.93 -4.45 -50.79
CA ILE A 6 -5.79 -5.55 -49.83
C ILE A 6 -4.53 -5.32 -48.97
N LEU A 7 -3.41 -4.93 -49.59
CA LEU A 7 -2.18 -4.56 -48.88
C LEU A 7 -2.41 -3.43 -47.88
N SER A 8 -3.13 -2.36 -48.29
CA SER A 8 -3.48 -1.25 -47.39
C SER A 8 -4.38 -1.67 -46.23
N LYS A 9 -5.36 -2.56 -46.46
CA LYS A 9 -6.21 -3.11 -45.40
C LYS A 9 -5.43 -3.99 -44.42
N ASN A 10 -4.48 -4.79 -44.91
CA ASN A 10 -3.64 -5.64 -44.08
C ASN A 10 -2.67 -4.83 -43.21
N GLU A 11 -2.08 -3.75 -43.75
CA GLU A 11 -1.27 -2.78 -42.99
C GLU A 11 -2.10 -2.06 -41.91
N LEU A 12 -3.29 -1.58 -42.26
CA LEU A 12 -4.19 -0.91 -41.31
C LEU A 12 -4.71 -1.87 -40.23
N LEU A 13 -4.99 -3.13 -40.60
CA LEU A 13 -5.38 -4.18 -39.67
C LEU A 13 -4.21 -4.55 -38.74
N GLY A 14 -3.00 -4.67 -39.28
CA GLY A 14 -1.76 -4.85 -38.52
C GLY A 14 -1.56 -3.72 -37.51
N ASN A 15 -1.66 -2.46 -37.95
CA ASN A 15 -1.53 -1.30 -37.07
C ASN A 15 -2.59 -1.26 -35.97
N ARG A 16 -3.84 -1.66 -36.26
CA ARG A 16 -4.91 -1.76 -35.26
C ARG A 16 -4.67 -2.89 -34.26
N VAL A 17 -4.21 -4.06 -34.71
CA VAL A 17 -3.89 -5.20 -33.84
C VAL A 17 -2.69 -4.86 -32.95
N THR A 18 -1.64 -4.28 -33.52
CA THR A 18 -0.45 -3.84 -32.79
C THR A 18 -0.80 -2.74 -31.77
N PHE A 19 -1.61 -1.76 -32.14
CA PHE A 19 -2.07 -0.72 -31.21
C PHE A 19 -2.87 -1.30 -30.03
N ARG A 20 -3.81 -2.24 -30.29
CA ARG A 20 -4.57 -2.91 -29.24
C ARG A 20 -3.67 -3.74 -28.33
N ALA A 21 -2.70 -4.46 -28.90
CA ALA A 21 -1.73 -5.25 -28.13
C ALA A 21 -0.88 -4.35 -27.21
N ILE A 22 -0.42 -3.20 -27.70
CA ILE A 22 0.35 -2.22 -26.91
C ILE A 22 -0.49 -1.68 -25.75
N VAL A 23 -1.76 -1.31 -26.00
CA VAL A 23 -2.66 -0.79 -24.95
C VAL A 23 -2.94 -1.86 -23.89
N VAL A 24 -3.16 -3.12 -24.28
CA VAL A 24 -3.39 -4.21 -23.32
C VAL A 24 -2.13 -4.47 -22.50
N ALA A 25 -0.95 -4.51 -23.13
CA ALA A 25 0.33 -4.70 -22.46
C ALA A 25 0.61 -3.55 -21.47
N SER A 26 0.36 -2.31 -21.84
CA SER A 26 0.56 -1.16 -20.94
C SER A 26 -0.39 -1.17 -19.75
N LEU A 27 -1.66 -1.54 -19.93
CA LEU A 27 -2.60 -1.74 -18.81
C LEU A 27 -2.14 -2.87 -17.88
N GLN A 28 -1.69 -4.01 -18.42
CA GLN A 28 -1.19 -5.14 -17.61
C GLN A 28 0.03 -4.73 -16.77
N ILE A 29 0.97 -4.00 -17.37
CA ILE A 29 2.15 -3.47 -16.68
C ILE A 29 1.73 -2.49 -15.57
N LEU A 30 0.79 -1.58 -15.85
CA LEU A 30 0.32 -0.61 -14.87
C LEU A 30 -0.30 -1.30 -13.64
N VAL A 31 -1.17 -2.30 -13.86
CA VAL A 31 -1.79 -3.08 -12.78
C VAL A 31 -0.73 -3.82 -11.97
N PHE A 32 0.24 -4.45 -12.63
CA PHE A 32 1.35 -5.13 -11.95
C PHE A 32 2.16 -4.19 -11.05
N VAL A 33 2.48 -2.98 -11.54
CA VAL A 33 3.19 -1.96 -10.75
C VAL A 33 2.36 -1.50 -9.54
N GLN A 34 1.05 -1.37 -9.67
CA GLN A 34 0.18 -1.02 -8.53
C GLN A 34 0.16 -2.12 -7.46
N LEU A 35 0.19 -3.39 -7.85
CA LEU A 35 0.23 -4.52 -6.91
C LEU A 35 1.54 -4.58 -6.12
N LEU A 36 2.67 -4.18 -6.73
CA LEU A 36 3.97 -4.11 -6.05
C LEU A 36 4.03 -3.02 -4.96
N ASN A 37 3.14 -2.03 -5.00
CA ASN A 37 3.11 -0.93 -4.02
C ASN A 37 2.26 -1.20 -2.78
N SER A 38 1.58 -2.36 -2.70
CA SER A 38 0.82 -2.73 -1.52
C SER A 38 1.76 -3.27 -0.44
N THR A 39 2.21 -2.39 0.46
CA THR A 39 3.01 -2.78 1.63
C THR A 39 2.24 -2.51 2.92
N GLY A 40 2.18 -3.50 3.81
CA GLY A 40 1.72 -3.33 5.19
C GLY A 40 2.94 -3.14 6.09
N ALA A 41 3.08 -1.97 6.70
CA ALA A 41 4.15 -1.71 7.66
C ALA A 41 3.63 -1.91 9.09
N HIS A 42 4.27 -2.81 9.84
CA HIS A 42 3.96 -3.12 11.23
C HIS A 42 4.85 -2.31 12.16
N VAL A 43 4.30 -1.30 12.83
CA VAL A 43 5.05 -0.47 13.78
C VAL A 43 4.46 -0.67 15.16
N GLY A 44 5.26 -1.20 16.10
CA GLY A 44 4.89 -1.38 17.50
C GLY A 44 5.48 -0.26 18.36
N LEU A 45 4.66 0.43 19.16
CA LEU A 45 5.14 1.42 20.13
C LEU A 45 5.82 0.74 21.32
N THR A 46 7.08 1.08 21.58
CA THR A 46 7.82 0.63 22.76
C THR A 46 7.73 1.63 23.90
N PHE A 47 7.66 2.95 23.59
CA PHE A 47 7.35 3.99 24.56
C PHE A 47 6.52 5.13 23.94
N PRO A 48 5.40 5.56 24.57
CA PRO A 48 4.72 4.85 25.65
C PRO A 48 4.27 3.45 25.18
N PRO A 49 4.28 2.44 26.06
CA PRO A 49 4.03 1.07 25.67
C PRO A 49 2.66 0.92 25.00
N ALA A 50 2.60 0.17 23.90
CA ALA A 50 1.36 -0.18 23.21
C ALA A 50 0.37 -0.92 24.15
N ARG A 51 -0.91 -0.99 23.73
CA ARG A 51 -1.92 -1.77 24.46
C ARG A 51 -1.57 -3.26 24.42
N ARG A 52 -2.15 -4.04 25.35
CA ARG A 52 -1.86 -5.48 25.47
C ARG A 52 -2.04 -6.18 24.12
N TYR A 53 -1.09 -7.07 23.82
CA TYR A 53 -0.86 -7.81 22.58
C TYR A 53 -0.26 -6.97 21.45
N ASP A 54 0.98 -7.31 21.09
CA ASP A 54 1.68 -6.81 19.90
C ASP A 54 1.21 -7.61 18.69
N LEU A 55 -0.03 -7.35 18.28
CA LEU A 55 -0.63 -8.01 17.12
C LEU A 55 -0.14 -7.29 15.87
N ASP A 56 0.46 -8.05 14.96
CA ASP A 56 0.82 -7.52 13.65
C ASP A 56 -0.45 -7.04 12.91
N PHE A 57 -1.53 -7.83 12.91
CA PHE A 57 -2.70 -7.50 12.09
C PHE A 57 -3.93 -7.11 12.92
N LEU A 58 -4.42 -5.88 12.69
CA LEU A 58 -5.74 -5.42 13.12
C LEU A 58 -6.62 -5.24 11.88
N ASP A 59 -7.60 -6.12 11.69
CA ASP A 59 -8.56 -6.00 10.57
C ASP A 59 -9.76 -5.11 10.95
N LYS A 60 -10.41 -4.52 9.94
CA LYS A 60 -11.57 -3.62 10.14
C LYS A 60 -12.85 -4.35 10.59
N ILE A 61 -12.89 -5.69 10.48
CA ILE A 61 -14.09 -6.49 10.77
C ILE A 61 -14.14 -6.82 12.27
N ARG A 62 -12.99 -7.08 12.87
CA ARG A 62 -12.81 -7.58 14.23
C ARG A 62 -12.33 -6.51 15.21
N THR A 63 -11.82 -5.39 14.71
CA THR A 63 -11.21 -4.35 15.55
C THR A 63 -11.94 -3.02 15.42
N LYS A 64 -12.07 -2.29 16.54
CA LYS A 64 -12.77 -1.01 16.60
C LYS A 64 -11.77 0.15 16.72
N ALA A 65 -12.01 1.23 16.00
CA ALA A 65 -11.26 2.48 16.12
C ALA A 65 -11.30 3.04 17.57
N PRO A 66 -10.31 3.84 18.01
CA PRO A 66 -9.20 4.39 17.23
C PRO A 66 -7.96 3.50 17.13
N CYS A 67 -7.79 2.50 18.01
CA CYS A 67 -6.55 1.72 18.10
C CYS A 67 -6.74 0.20 17.95
N GLY A 68 -7.95 -0.25 17.62
CA GLY A 68 -8.25 -1.67 17.38
C GLY A 68 -8.22 -2.59 18.60
N MET A 69 -7.74 -2.11 19.77
CA MET A 69 -7.53 -2.92 20.96
C MET A 69 -8.27 -2.38 22.21
N PRO A 70 -8.79 -3.24 23.11
CA PRO A 70 -9.41 -2.82 24.37
C PRO A 70 -8.46 -1.98 25.23
N LYS A 71 -9.00 -1.04 26.01
CA LYS A 71 -8.17 -0.22 26.92
C LYS A 71 -7.47 -1.11 27.94
N GLY A 72 -6.15 -0.96 28.04
CA GLY A 72 -5.35 -1.59 29.09
C GLY A 72 -5.43 -0.84 30.41
N THR A 73 -4.80 -1.41 31.44
CA THR A 73 -4.67 -0.80 32.77
C THR A 73 -3.43 0.07 32.90
N LEU A 74 -2.40 -0.20 32.11
CA LEU A 74 -1.16 0.58 32.08
C LEU A 74 -1.41 1.95 31.46
N LYS A 75 -0.93 3.01 32.13
CA LYS A 75 -1.01 4.40 31.67
C LYS A 75 0.35 5.05 31.84
N THR A 76 0.71 5.90 30.88
CA THR A 76 1.89 6.75 30.96
C THR A 76 1.44 8.17 31.31
N SER A 77 1.94 8.70 32.41
CA SER A 77 1.72 10.10 32.80
C SER A 77 2.82 10.96 32.20
N LEU A 78 2.44 12.01 31.46
CA LEU A 78 3.36 12.92 30.81
C LEU A 78 3.17 14.32 31.39
N ILE A 79 4.28 15.05 31.55
CA ILE A 79 4.24 16.43 32.05
C ILE A 79 3.80 17.34 30.90
N SER A 80 2.78 18.16 31.13
CA SER A 80 2.31 19.11 30.13
C SER A 80 3.43 20.08 29.73
N GLY A 81 3.60 20.31 28.43
CA GLY A 81 4.64 21.18 27.88
C GLY A 81 6.06 20.60 27.87
N SER A 82 6.28 19.41 28.44
CA SER A 82 7.55 18.70 28.36
C SER A 82 7.73 18.03 27.00
N LYS A 83 8.98 17.96 26.52
CA LYS A 83 9.35 17.07 25.41
C LYS A 83 9.59 15.67 25.97
N PHE A 84 9.09 14.65 25.28
CA PHE A 84 9.38 13.26 25.58
C PHE A 84 9.71 12.51 24.29
N ASN A 85 10.54 11.48 24.41
CA ASN A 85 10.92 10.66 23.27
C ASN A 85 9.89 9.57 23.07
N VAL A 86 9.27 9.51 21.89
CA VAL A 86 8.46 8.36 21.47
C VAL A 86 9.41 7.35 20.84
N THR A 87 9.32 6.09 21.26
CA THR A 87 10.11 5.00 20.67
C THR A 87 9.19 3.92 20.13
N TRP A 88 9.58 3.33 19.01
CA TRP A 88 8.87 2.26 18.34
C TRP A 88 9.87 1.26 17.78
N HIS A 89 9.42 0.03 17.53
CA HIS A 89 10.16 -0.97 16.78
C HIS A 89 9.43 -1.30 15.48
N LEU A 90 10.22 -1.63 14.47
CA LEU A 90 9.75 -2.07 13.16
C LEU A 90 10.57 -3.30 12.79
N SER A 91 9.95 -4.48 12.83
CA SER A 91 10.64 -5.76 12.57
C SER A 91 11.26 -5.81 11.16
N TYR A 92 10.65 -5.11 10.20
CA TYR A 92 11.18 -4.98 8.85
C TYR A 92 10.98 -3.55 8.30
N PRO A 93 12.07 -2.80 8.03
CA PRO A 93 11.97 -1.41 7.61
C PRO A 93 11.47 -1.28 6.17
N HIS A 94 10.17 -1.04 6.01
CA HIS A 94 9.56 -0.60 4.76
C HIS A 94 9.61 0.94 4.66
N ARG A 95 9.67 1.49 3.44
CA ARG A 95 9.65 2.96 3.23
C ARG A 95 8.26 3.51 3.53
N VAL A 96 7.99 3.86 4.79
CA VAL A 96 6.74 4.51 5.21
C VAL A 96 7.00 5.96 5.59
N SER A 97 6.06 6.83 5.25
CA SER A 97 6.01 8.23 5.73
C SER A 97 5.08 8.29 6.95
N PHE A 98 5.52 8.90 8.06
CA PHE A 98 4.71 9.11 9.26
C PHE A 98 4.33 10.60 9.38
N SER A 99 3.07 10.90 9.69
CA SER A 99 2.56 12.27 9.88
C SER A 99 2.53 12.61 11.38
N THR A 100 3.24 13.68 11.76
CA THR A 100 3.24 14.26 13.12
C THR A 100 1.95 15.01 13.44
#